data_AF-M7STE6-F1
#
_entry.id   AF-M7STE6-F1
#
_cell.length_a   1.000
_cell.length_b   1.000
_cell.length_c   1.000
_cell.angle_alpha   90.00
_cell.angle_beta   90.00
_cell.angle_gamma   90.00
#
_symmetry.space_group_name_H-M   'P 1'
#
loop_
_entity.id
_entity.type
_entity.pdbx_description
1 polymer ?
#
loop_
_entity_poly.entity_id
_entity_poly.type
_entity_poly.pdbx_seq_one_letter_code
_entity_poly.pdbx_strand_id
1 'polypeptide(L)'
;MFFELLATVAVLVFFGIAQPNLYRTQLWQAGDDLNFNSSPNVILYAYANYQPIPKIPFVWSQALTNFNVAISIISLFVLLTKCICFIMHIWYPLLALFVNICLTAFYATSIYGQAGPDYLDPDKPSKVACSIILINLGLTIWALVPTQADRTSVSEDSDSDSSPTQLKGKENWEMHGIPPTPRTANVPYTPRTMAFNTLERKLPLRQYR
;
A
#
# COMPACT_ATOMS: atom_id res chain seq x y z
N MET A 1 -12.08 2.19 0.93
CA MET A 1 -13.45 1.65 1.01
C MET A 1 -13.67 0.49 0.06
N PHE A 2 -13.80 0.68 -1.26
CA PHE A 2 -14.05 -0.44 -2.19
C PHE A 2 -12.93 -1.50 -2.17
N PHE A 3 -11.67 -1.09 -2.33
CA PHE A 3 -10.53 -2.02 -2.28
C PHE A 3 -10.35 -2.68 -0.90
N GLU A 4 -10.60 -1.94 0.19
CA GLU A 4 -10.58 -2.50 1.55
C GLU A 4 -11.65 -3.60 1.72
N LEU A 5 -12.83 -3.41 1.15
CA LEU A 5 -13.91 -4.41 1.18
C LEU A 5 -13.53 -5.67 0.40
N LEU A 6 -13.02 -5.50 -0.82
CA LEU A 6 -12.59 -6.65 -1.63
C LEU A 6 -11.48 -7.44 -0.93
N ALA A 7 -10.49 -6.74 -0.35
CA ALA A 7 -9.40 -7.37 0.38
C ALA A 7 -9.88 -8.08 1.66
N THR A 8 -10.73 -7.45 2.48
CA THR A 8 -11.25 -8.08 3.71
C THR A 8 -12.11 -9.30 3.42
N VAL A 9 -12.94 -9.26 2.37
CA VAL A 9 -13.71 -10.42 1.91
C VAL A 9 -12.80 -11.53 1.43
N ALA A 10 -11.78 -11.23 0.63
CA ALA A 10 -10.81 -12.23 0.19
C ALA A 10 -10.09 -12.90 1.39
N VAL A 11 -9.61 -12.11 2.36
CA VAL A 11 -8.95 -12.61 3.58
C VAL A 11 -9.89 -13.49 4.41
N LEU A 12 -11.15 -13.07 4.57
CA LEU A 12 -12.16 -13.86 5.28
C LEU A 12 -12.41 -15.21 4.59
N VAL A 13 -12.52 -15.23 3.27
CA VAL A 13 -12.71 -16.48 2.50
C VAL A 13 -11.49 -17.38 2.65
N PHE A 14 -10.27 -16.84 2.54
CA PHE A 14 -9.04 -17.61 2.72
C PHE A 14 -8.96 -18.25 4.11
N PHE A 15 -9.18 -17.48 5.18
CA PHE A 15 -9.17 -18.03 6.54
C PHE A 15 -10.36 -18.94 6.81
N GLY A 16 -11.51 -18.68 6.20
CA GLY A 16 -12.70 -19.52 6.29
C GLY A 16 -12.50 -20.89 5.65
N ILE A 17 -11.86 -20.97 4.49
CA ILE A 17 -11.52 -22.25 3.83
C ILE A 17 -10.43 -23.00 4.59
N ALA A 18 -9.49 -22.28 5.22
CA ALA A 18 -8.45 -22.88 6.06
C ALA A 18 -9.01 -23.53 7.35
N GLN A 19 -10.28 -23.29 7.69
CA GLN A 19 -10.99 -23.87 8.82
C GLN A 19 -12.16 -24.77 8.29
N PRO A 20 -12.26 -26.08 8.60
CA PRO A 20 -11.50 -26.87 9.57
C PRO A 20 -10.10 -27.23 9.05
N ASN A 21 -9.28 -27.88 9.88
CA ASN A 21 -7.89 -28.32 9.64
C ASN A 21 -7.66 -29.07 8.31
N LEU A 22 -7.86 -28.41 7.17
CA LEU A 22 -7.86 -28.98 5.82
C LEU A 22 -6.41 -29.04 5.31
N TYR A 23 -5.71 -27.92 5.46
CA TYR A 23 -4.37 -27.73 4.91
C TYR A 23 -3.27 -27.75 5.97
N ARG A 24 -3.58 -27.50 7.24
CA ARG A 24 -2.53 -27.28 8.26
C ARG A 24 -1.71 -28.54 8.54
N THR A 25 -2.34 -29.70 8.72
CA THR A 25 -1.59 -30.96 8.90
C THR A 25 -0.86 -31.39 7.63
N GLN A 26 -1.46 -31.17 6.46
CA GLN A 26 -0.83 -31.48 5.17
C GLN A 26 0.40 -30.60 4.90
N LEU A 27 0.30 -29.30 5.17
CA LEU A 27 1.42 -28.36 5.07
C LEU A 27 2.53 -28.69 6.07
N TRP A 28 2.16 -29.13 7.28
CA TRP A 28 3.13 -29.56 8.27
C TRP A 28 3.89 -30.81 7.79
N GLN A 29 3.17 -31.82 7.27
CA GLN A 29 3.76 -33.04 6.72
C GLN A 29 4.65 -32.74 5.49
N ALA A 30 4.17 -31.94 4.55
CA ALA A 30 4.96 -31.54 3.38
C ALA A 30 6.24 -30.78 3.78
N GLY A 31 6.19 -29.99 4.85
CA GLY A 31 7.36 -29.33 5.42
C GLY A 31 8.36 -30.31 6.03
N ASP A 32 7.90 -31.38 6.65
CA ASP A 32 8.77 -32.46 7.18
C ASP A 32 9.41 -33.29 6.06
N ASP A 33 8.64 -33.62 5.02
CA ASP A 33 9.13 -34.34 3.83
C ASP A 33 10.25 -33.55 3.12
N LEU A 34 10.15 -32.22 3.12
CA LEU A 34 11.18 -31.30 2.60
C LEU A 34 12.25 -30.91 3.64
N ASN A 35 12.19 -31.49 4.84
CA ASN A 35 13.14 -31.27 5.92
C ASN A 35 13.22 -29.81 6.43
N PHE A 36 12.12 -29.06 6.31
CA PHE A 36 11.97 -27.68 6.79
C PHE A 36 11.34 -27.56 8.18
N ASN A 37 10.46 -28.49 8.55
CA ASN A 37 9.71 -28.48 9.82
C ASN A 37 9.74 -29.86 10.48
N SER A 38 9.22 -29.96 11.71
CA SER A 38 9.06 -31.24 12.40
C SER A 38 7.91 -32.07 11.82
N SER A 39 7.83 -33.36 12.12
CA SER A 39 6.74 -34.20 11.62
C SER A 39 5.46 -34.07 12.47
N PRO A 40 4.26 -34.06 11.87
CA PRO A 40 3.01 -34.19 12.63
C PRO A 40 2.88 -35.57 13.29
N ASN A 41 3.61 -36.57 12.78
CA ASN A 41 3.61 -37.94 13.27
C ASN A 41 4.26 -38.09 14.66
N VAL A 42 5.04 -37.10 15.12
CA VAL A 42 5.59 -37.10 16.49
C VAL A 42 4.47 -37.20 17.53
N ILE A 43 3.30 -36.62 17.27
CA ILE A 43 2.14 -36.73 18.17
C ILE A 43 1.65 -38.18 18.28
N LEU A 44 1.54 -38.87 17.13
CA LEU A 44 1.11 -40.26 17.09
C LEU A 44 2.17 -41.18 17.69
N TYR A 45 3.45 -40.89 17.46
CA TYR A 45 4.58 -41.60 18.07
C TYR A 45 4.58 -41.46 19.59
N ALA A 46 4.42 -40.24 20.13
CA ALA A 46 4.36 -40.01 21.57
C ALA A 46 3.15 -40.72 22.19
N TYR A 47 2.01 -40.70 21.52
CA TYR A 47 0.81 -41.41 21.94
C TYR A 47 1.01 -42.94 21.97
N ALA A 48 1.60 -43.52 20.92
CA ALA A 48 1.84 -44.96 20.83
C ALA A 48 2.87 -45.47 21.86
N ASN A 49 3.84 -44.64 22.23
CA ASN A 49 4.90 -44.99 23.18
C ASN A 49 4.64 -44.54 24.62
N TYR A 50 3.41 -44.08 24.93
CA TYR A 50 3.04 -43.53 26.25
C TYR A 50 3.98 -42.42 26.75
N GLN A 51 4.55 -41.65 25.83
CA GLN A 51 5.38 -40.49 26.16
C GLN A 51 4.50 -39.25 26.36
N PRO A 52 4.96 -38.25 27.13
CA PRO A 52 4.24 -37.00 27.26
C PRO A 52 4.08 -36.34 25.89
N ILE A 53 2.85 -35.92 25.57
CA ILE A 53 2.53 -35.31 24.28
C ILE A 53 3.35 -34.01 24.14
N PRO A 54 4.17 -33.87 23.09
CA PRO A 54 4.98 -32.68 22.90
C PRO A 54 4.08 -31.47 22.65
N LYS A 55 4.50 -30.31 23.15
CA LYS A 55 3.75 -29.07 22.99
C LYS A 55 3.77 -28.65 21.52
N ILE A 56 2.59 -28.60 20.91
CA ILE A 56 2.41 -28.24 19.49
C ILE A 56 2.95 -26.81 19.26
N PRO A 57 3.73 -26.57 18.18
CA PRO A 57 4.24 -25.26 17.86
C PRO A 57 3.09 -24.31 17.54
N PHE A 58 3.25 -23.03 17.90
CA PHE A 58 2.16 -22.06 17.77
C PHE A 58 1.66 -21.90 16.32
N VAL A 59 2.56 -22.03 15.34
CA VAL A 59 2.27 -21.96 13.90
C VAL A 59 1.28 -23.04 13.47
N TRP A 60 1.42 -24.25 14.02
CA TRP A 60 0.57 -25.40 13.72
C TRP A 60 -0.60 -25.55 14.69
N SER A 61 -0.84 -24.53 15.54
CA SER A 61 -1.91 -24.58 16.53
C SER A 61 -3.28 -24.25 15.93
N GLN A 62 -4.32 -24.88 16.47
CA GLN A 62 -5.72 -24.50 16.16
C GLN A 62 -6.06 -23.10 16.68
N ALA A 63 -5.37 -22.66 17.74
CA ALA A 63 -5.56 -21.33 18.30
C ALA A 63 -5.25 -20.23 17.27
N LEU A 64 -4.14 -20.37 16.51
CA LEU A 64 -3.76 -19.40 15.49
C LEU A 64 -4.75 -19.36 14.32
N THR A 65 -5.23 -20.50 13.84
CA THR A 65 -6.24 -20.54 12.76
C THR A 65 -7.57 -19.91 13.20
N ASN A 66 -8.02 -20.22 14.41
CA ASN A 66 -9.25 -19.63 14.96
C ASN A 66 -9.09 -18.12 15.19
N PHE A 67 -7.91 -17.68 15.63
CA PHE A 67 -7.59 -16.27 15.80
C PHE A 67 -7.64 -15.51 14.47
N ASN A 68 -7.07 -16.07 13.39
CA ASN A 68 -7.11 -15.46 12.06
C ASN A 68 -8.53 -15.30 11.53
N VAL A 69 -9.40 -16.31 11.72
CA VAL A 69 -10.82 -16.22 11.37
C VAL A 69 -11.55 -15.19 12.24
N ALA A 70 -11.27 -15.13 13.54
CA ALA A 70 -11.88 -14.15 14.42
C ALA A 70 -11.51 -12.71 14.01
N ILE A 71 -10.23 -12.45 13.70
CA ILE A 71 -9.79 -11.12 13.27
C ILE A 71 -10.42 -10.73 11.94
N SER A 72 -10.54 -11.66 10.97
CA SER A 72 -11.16 -11.32 9.68
C SER A 72 -12.64 -10.97 9.82
N ILE A 73 -13.37 -11.64 10.71
CA ILE A 73 -14.77 -11.29 11.04
C ILE A 73 -14.84 -9.90 11.71
N ILE A 74 -13.99 -9.64 12.70
CA ILE A 74 -13.94 -8.34 13.40
C ILE A 74 -13.57 -7.22 12.41
N SER A 75 -12.58 -7.46 11.56
CA SER A 75 -12.13 -6.54 10.50
C SER A 75 -13.26 -6.19 9.53
N LEU A 76 -14.03 -7.20 9.09
CA LEU A 76 -15.20 -6.98 8.24
C LEU A 76 -16.24 -6.12 8.95
N PHE A 77 -16.56 -6.41 10.20
CA PHE A 77 -17.55 -5.64 10.97
C PHE A 77 -17.13 -4.18 11.15
N VAL A 78 -15.87 -3.94 11.52
CA VAL A 78 -15.28 -2.60 11.62
C VAL A 78 -15.34 -1.86 10.29
N LEU A 79 -15.06 -2.54 9.17
CA LEU A 79 -15.15 -1.93 7.85
C LEU A 79 -16.59 -1.53 7.52
N LEU A 80 -17.58 -2.38 7.81
CA LEU A 80 -18.99 -2.07 7.60
C LEU A 80 -19.44 -0.87 8.45
N THR A 81 -19.03 -0.81 9.72
CA THR A 81 -19.29 0.38 10.56
C THR A 81 -18.65 1.63 9.96
N LYS A 82 -17.39 1.53 9.49
CA LYS A 82 -16.68 2.63 8.83
C LYS A 82 -17.38 3.07 7.54
N CYS A 83 -18.00 2.16 6.77
CA CYS A 83 -18.84 2.51 5.61
C CYS A 83 -20.03 3.37 6.01
N ILE A 84 -20.76 2.96 7.06
CA ILE A 84 -21.98 3.66 7.52
C ILE A 84 -21.62 5.07 8.04
N CYS A 85 -20.58 5.18 8.87
CA CYS A 85 -20.10 6.48 9.38
C CYS A 85 -19.67 7.41 8.24
N PHE A 86 -19.04 6.86 7.19
CA PHE A 86 -18.67 7.63 6.00
C PHE A 86 -19.90 8.17 5.26
N ILE A 87 -20.95 7.35 5.06
CA ILE A 87 -22.21 7.78 4.42
C ILE A 87 -22.91 8.86 5.25
N MET A 88 -22.96 8.69 6.57
CA MET A 88 -23.59 9.65 7.48
C MET A 88 -22.77 10.94 7.68
N HIS A 89 -21.60 11.08 7.04
CA HIS A 89 -20.67 12.20 7.21
C HIS A 89 -20.34 12.47 8.69
N ILE A 90 -20.39 11.44 9.54
CA ILE A 90 -20.02 11.50 10.95
C ILE A 90 -18.55 11.09 11.03
N TRP A 91 -17.67 12.09 10.97
CA TRP A 91 -16.22 11.88 10.96
C TRP A 91 -15.66 12.08 12.38
N TYR A 92 -15.41 10.96 13.08
CA TYR A 92 -14.65 10.94 14.34
C TYR A 92 -13.23 10.40 14.09
N PRO A 93 -12.31 11.23 13.56
CA PRO A 93 -10.99 10.77 13.12
C PRO A 93 -10.17 10.11 14.25
N LEU A 94 -10.32 10.57 15.49
CA LEU A 94 -9.66 9.98 16.66
C LEU A 94 -10.12 8.55 16.96
N LEU A 95 -11.43 8.30 16.90
CA LEU A 95 -11.99 6.96 17.12
C LEU A 95 -11.57 6.02 15.99
N ALA A 96 -11.62 6.49 14.73
CA ALA A 96 -11.19 5.72 13.59
C ALA A 96 -9.70 5.35 13.69
N LEU A 97 -8.84 6.29 14.08
CA LEU A 97 -7.41 6.04 14.28
C LEU A 97 -7.18 4.96 15.34
N PHE A 98 -7.84 5.06 16.50
CA PHE A 98 -7.73 4.08 17.58
C PHE A 98 -8.09 2.66 17.11
N VAL A 99 -9.24 2.52 16.42
CA VAL A 99 -9.70 1.21 15.91
C VAL A 99 -8.71 0.64 14.87
N ASN A 100 -8.16 1.47 13.99
CA ASN A 100 -7.16 1.01 13.01
C ASN A 100 -5.87 0.55 13.71
N ILE A 101 -5.38 1.25 14.75
CA ILE A 101 -4.22 0.81 15.53
C ILE A 101 -4.46 -0.55 16.18
N CYS A 102 -5.63 -0.75 16.81
CA CYS A 102 -5.99 -2.04 17.40
C CYS A 102 -6.03 -3.15 16.34
N LEU A 103 -6.61 -2.89 15.18
CA LEU A 103 -6.71 -3.87 14.10
C LEU A 103 -5.32 -4.21 13.52
N THR A 104 -4.46 -3.22 13.35
CA THR A 104 -3.06 -3.43 12.94
C THR A 104 -2.31 -4.29 13.97
N ALA A 105 -2.49 -4.06 15.27
CA ALA A 105 -1.87 -4.88 16.31
C ALA A 105 -2.33 -6.36 16.26
N PHE A 106 -3.61 -6.59 15.99
CA PHE A 106 -4.14 -7.95 15.81
C PHE A 106 -3.56 -8.64 14.56
N TYR A 107 -3.51 -7.95 13.42
CA TYR A 107 -2.89 -8.50 12.22
C TYR A 107 -1.38 -8.72 12.37
N ALA A 108 -0.67 -7.85 13.10
CA ALA A 108 0.74 -8.06 13.44
C ALA A 108 0.94 -9.34 14.26
N THR A 109 0.06 -9.60 15.23
CA THR A 109 0.07 -10.84 16.02
C THR A 109 -0.21 -12.07 15.14
N SER A 110 -1.13 -11.95 14.18
CA SER A 110 -1.44 -13.00 13.21
C SER A 110 -0.23 -13.36 12.34
N ILE A 111 0.47 -12.34 11.81
CA ILE A 111 1.68 -12.53 11.00
C ILE A 111 2.80 -13.15 11.83
N TYR A 112 3.00 -12.67 13.06
CA TYR A 112 3.99 -13.25 13.97
C TYR A 112 3.72 -14.73 14.26
N GLY A 113 2.45 -15.11 14.43
CA GLY A 113 2.08 -16.50 14.63
C GLY A 113 2.33 -17.39 13.41
N GLN A 114 2.03 -16.89 12.20
CA GLN A 114 2.24 -17.63 10.95
C GLN A 114 3.73 -17.75 10.59
N ALA A 115 4.51 -16.72 10.91
CA ALA A 115 5.95 -16.69 10.80
C ALA A 115 6.63 -17.10 12.12
N GLY A 116 6.01 -17.94 12.94
CA GLY A 116 6.64 -18.47 14.14
C GLY A 116 7.63 -19.58 13.80
N PRO A 117 8.67 -19.81 14.63
CA PRO A 117 9.56 -20.95 14.44
C PRO A 117 8.90 -22.25 14.91
N ASP A 118 9.31 -23.36 14.30
CA ASP A 118 9.02 -24.72 14.73
C ASP A 118 10.29 -25.34 15.33
N TYR A 119 10.27 -25.60 16.64
CA TYR A 119 11.38 -26.19 17.41
C TYR A 119 10.97 -27.51 18.07
N LEU A 120 9.94 -28.19 17.56
CA LEU A 120 9.46 -29.43 18.17
C LEU A 120 10.50 -30.56 18.09
N ASP A 121 11.30 -30.55 17.03
CA ASP A 121 12.43 -31.45 16.80
C ASP A 121 13.77 -30.66 16.84
N PRO A 122 14.69 -30.97 17.77
CA PRO A 122 16.03 -30.38 17.82
C PRO A 122 16.85 -30.61 16.53
N ASP A 123 16.57 -31.69 15.80
CA ASP A 123 17.33 -32.07 14.61
C ASP A 123 16.86 -31.31 13.36
N LYS A 124 15.64 -30.73 13.39
CA LYS A 124 15.04 -29.97 12.28
C LYS A 124 14.46 -28.62 12.74
N PRO A 125 15.28 -27.67 13.22
CA PRO A 125 14.79 -26.36 13.64
C PRO A 125 14.37 -25.50 12.44
N SER A 126 13.08 -25.17 12.36
CA SER A 126 12.57 -24.28 11.31
C SER A 126 12.89 -22.82 11.62
N LYS A 127 13.90 -22.27 10.93
CA LYS A 127 14.31 -20.85 11.04
C LYS A 127 13.55 -19.90 10.11
N VAL A 128 12.60 -20.43 9.33
CA VAL A 128 11.95 -19.75 8.19
C VAL A 128 11.21 -18.46 8.58
N ALA A 129 10.71 -18.43 9.82
CA ALA A 129 10.23 -17.25 10.54
C ALA A 129 11.15 -16.01 10.43
N CYS A 130 12.43 -16.18 10.76
CA CYS A 130 13.37 -15.09 10.89
C CYS A 130 13.80 -14.54 9.54
N SER A 131 13.90 -15.37 8.50
CA SER A 131 14.34 -14.92 7.18
C SER A 131 13.32 -13.99 6.51
N ILE A 132 12.03 -14.31 6.60
CA ILE A 132 10.96 -13.48 6.03
C ILE A 132 10.87 -12.13 6.76
N ILE A 133 11.03 -12.13 8.09
CA ILE A 133 11.05 -10.91 8.90
C ILE A 133 12.29 -10.07 8.56
N LEU A 134 13.47 -10.69 8.45
CA LEU A 134 14.71 -9.98 8.09
C LEU A 134 14.68 -9.39 6.68
N ILE A 135 14.06 -10.08 5.71
CA ILE A 135 13.90 -9.57 4.35
C ILE A 135 12.93 -8.37 4.33
N ASN A 136 11.78 -8.47 5.02
CA ASN A 136 10.84 -7.34 5.11
C ASN A 136 11.44 -6.15 5.88
N LEU A 137 12.20 -6.41 6.95
CA LEU A 137 12.93 -5.39 7.70
C LEU A 137 14.03 -4.75 6.85
N GLY A 138 14.76 -5.54 6.05
CA GLY A 138 15.72 -5.02 5.09
C GLY A 138 15.07 -4.14 4.03
N LEU A 139 13.88 -4.51 3.55
CA LEU A 139 13.13 -3.76 2.56
C LEU A 139 12.52 -2.47 3.14
N THR A 140 12.09 -2.47 4.40
CA THR A 140 11.64 -1.27 5.11
C THR A 140 12.80 -0.34 5.46
N ILE A 141 13.96 -0.87 5.88
CA ILE A 141 15.18 -0.05 6.06
C ILE A 141 15.59 0.57 4.73
N TRP A 142 15.59 -0.20 3.64
CA TRP A 142 15.91 0.32 2.31
C TRP A 142 14.93 1.41 1.87
N ALA A 143 13.64 1.27 2.18
CA ALA A 143 12.63 2.31 1.95
C ALA A 143 12.79 3.52 2.88
N LEU A 144 13.41 3.35 4.06
CA LEU A 144 13.71 4.44 5.00
C LEU A 144 15.00 5.20 4.64
N VAL A 145 15.86 4.64 3.78
CA VAL A 145 17.04 5.34 3.28
C VAL A 145 16.58 6.42 2.31
N PRO A 146 16.81 7.72 2.60
CA PRO A 146 16.33 8.80 1.76
C PRO A 146 17.00 8.70 0.39
N THR A 147 16.19 8.40 -0.62
CA THR A 147 16.60 8.44 -2.01
C THR A 147 16.68 9.90 -2.46
N GLN A 148 17.45 10.19 -3.52
CA GLN A 148 17.75 11.58 -3.90
C GLN A 148 16.51 12.46 -4.20
N ALA A 149 15.36 11.84 -4.48
CA ALA A 149 14.09 12.54 -4.67
C ALA A 149 13.55 13.25 -3.41
N ASP A 150 13.95 12.80 -2.22
CA ASP A 150 13.49 13.36 -0.93
C ASP A 150 14.39 14.49 -0.42
N ARG A 151 15.58 14.65 -1.02
CA ARG A 151 16.51 15.75 -0.70
C ARG A 151 16.17 17.03 -1.46
N THR A 152 15.50 16.90 -2.60
CA THR A 152 15.07 18.04 -3.43
C THR A 152 13.83 18.74 -2.90
N SER A 153 12.96 18.06 -2.15
CA SER A 153 11.76 18.65 -1.53
C SER A 153 12.08 19.45 -0.27
N VAL A 154 13.05 19.02 0.54
CA VAL A 154 13.45 19.71 1.79
C VAL A 154 14.30 20.95 1.52
N SER A 155 14.99 21.02 0.37
CA SER A 155 15.79 22.18 -0.01
C SER A 155 15.00 23.35 -0.62
N GLU A 156 13.71 23.20 -0.89
CA GLU A 156 12.90 24.26 -1.52
C GLU A 156 12.13 25.15 -0.53
N ASP A 157 12.01 24.78 0.74
CA ASP A 157 11.18 25.50 1.75
C ASP A 157 11.98 26.17 2.87
N SER A 158 13.27 26.40 2.70
CA SER A 158 14.06 27.22 3.64
C SER A 158 15.04 28.09 2.89
N ASP A 159 14.53 29.17 2.28
CA ASP A 159 15.24 30.44 2.15
C ASP A 159 14.25 31.55 1.76
N SER A 160 13.64 32.15 2.78
CA SER A 160 13.20 33.55 2.68
C SER A 160 14.45 34.42 2.71
N ASP A 161 15.12 34.59 1.57
CA ASP A 161 15.86 35.82 1.36
C ASP A 161 15.81 36.29 -0.10
N SER A 162 15.63 37.60 -0.19
CA SER A 162 15.48 38.43 -1.36
C SER A 162 16.65 38.31 -2.35
N SER A 163 16.37 38.05 -3.63
CA SER A 163 17.05 38.61 -4.84
C SER A 163 17.03 37.62 -6.03
N PRO A 164 16.69 38.05 -7.25
CA PRO A 164 16.57 37.16 -8.39
C PRO A 164 17.92 37.04 -9.11
N THR A 165 18.75 36.07 -8.75
CA THR A 165 19.88 35.75 -9.64
C THR A 165 20.32 34.30 -9.58
N GLN A 166 20.47 33.72 -10.79
CA GLN A 166 21.28 32.56 -11.16
C GLN A 166 20.61 31.17 -11.08
N LEU A 167 19.77 30.91 -12.09
CA LEU A 167 19.56 29.59 -12.70
C LEU A 167 20.89 29.04 -13.26
N LYS A 168 21.29 27.83 -12.84
CA LYS A 168 22.33 27.04 -13.51
C LYS A 168 21.78 25.66 -13.87
N GLY A 169 21.36 25.52 -15.14
CA GLY A 169 20.75 24.28 -15.61
C GLY A 169 20.46 24.12 -17.10
N LYS A 170 21.27 24.72 -17.99
CA LYS A 170 21.65 24.19 -19.32
C LYS A 170 20.53 23.89 -20.34
N GLU A 171 20.16 24.92 -21.10
CA GLU A 171 19.73 24.76 -22.50
C GLU A 171 20.41 25.83 -23.36
N ASN A 172 21.21 25.40 -24.34
CA ASN A 172 21.76 26.26 -25.38
C ASN A 172 20.64 26.56 -26.38
N TRP A 173 19.88 27.63 -26.13
CA TRP A 173 18.98 28.21 -27.13
C TRP A 173 19.72 29.31 -27.89
N GLU A 174 20.48 28.92 -28.92
CA GLU A 174 20.96 29.87 -29.92
C GLU A 174 19.75 30.45 -30.67
N MET A 175 19.53 31.75 -30.57
CA MET A 175 18.54 32.47 -31.37
C MET A 175 18.92 32.37 -32.84
N HIS A 176 18.31 31.45 -33.58
CA HIS A 176 18.23 31.61 -35.02
C HIS A 176 17.22 32.73 -35.32
N GLY A 177 17.74 33.83 -35.87
CA GLY A 177 16.94 34.97 -36.31
C GLY A 177 15.88 34.50 -37.31
N ILE A 178 14.62 34.78 -36.97
CA ILE A 178 13.48 34.57 -37.85
C ILE A 178 13.70 35.46 -39.10
N PRO A 179 13.67 34.91 -40.33
CA PRO A 179 13.81 35.73 -41.53
C PRO A 179 12.66 36.75 -41.58
N PRO A 180 12.94 38.03 -41.92
CA PRO A 180 11.89 39.05 -41.97
C PRO A 180 10.82 38.64 -42.97
N THR A 181 9.58 38.62 -42.49
CA THR A 181 8.38 38.26 -43.24
C THR A 181 8.26 39.07 -44.53
N PRO A 182 8.03 38.42 -45.68
CA PRO A 182 7.57 39.13 -46.86
C PRO A 182 6.21 39.75 -46.56
N ARG A 183 6.15 41.07 -46.76
CA ARG A 183 4.92 41.85 -46.87
C ARG A 183 3.96 41.13 -47.82
N THR A 184 2.67 41.08 -47.45
CA THR A 184 1.50 40.88 -48.33
C THR A 184 0.83 39.49 -48.25
N ALA A 185 -0.50 39.58 -48.03
CA ALA A 185 -1.57 38.65 -48.42
C ALA A 185 -1.87 37.41 -47.56
N ASN A 186 -3.11 37.42 -47.06
CA ASN A 186 -4.02 36.27 -46.91
C ASN A 186 -3.84 35.37 -45.70
N VAL A 187 -4.16 35.89 -44.50
CA VAL A 187 -4.67 35.04 -43.42
C VAL A 187 -6.20 35.15 -43.37
N PRO A 188 -6.96 34.04 -43.52
CA PRO A 188 -8.41 34.07 -43.50
C PRO A 188 -8.94 34.33 -42.08
N TYR A 189 -9.71 35.40 -41.91
CA TYR A 189 -10.36 35.74 -40.65
C TYR A 189 -11.60 34.87 -40.42
N THR A 190 -11.88 34.51 -39.17
CA THR A 190 -13.14 33.84 -38.81
C THR A 190 -14.34 34.75 -39.10
N PRO A 191 -15.55 34.20 -39.38
CA PRO A 191 -16.74 35.00 -39.69
C PRO A 191 -17.06 36.05 -38.63
N ARG A 192 -16.73 35.77 -37.36
CA ARG A 192 -16.93 36.67 -36.21
C ARG A 192 -16.01 37.90 -36.26
N THR A 193 -14.75 37.71 -36.64
CA THR A 193 -13.79 38.81 -36.83
C THR A 193 -14.06 39.62 -38.10
N MET A 194 -14.59 39.01 -39.16
CA MET A 194 -15.02 39.76 -40.35
C MET A 194 -16.25 40.64 -40.08
N ALA A 195 -17.19 40.16 -39.27
CA ALA A 195 -18.36 40.96 -38.87
C ALA A 195 -17.99 42.18 -38.00
N PHE A 196 -17.00 42.05 -37.11
CA PHE A 196 -16.54 43.18 -36.30
C PHE A 196 -15.80 44.25 -37.12
N ASN A 197 -14.88 43.84 -38.02
CA ASN A 197 -14.12 44.79 -38.84
C ASN A 197 -14.97 45.56 -39.87
N THR A 198 -16.13 45.01 -40.26
CA THR A 198 -17.06 45.69 -41.17
C THR A 198 -17.93 46.74 -40.47
N LEU A 199 -18.13 46.62 -39.15
CA LEU A 199 -18.88 47.59 -38.34
C LEU A 199 -18.02 48.78 -37.92
N GLU A 200 -16.75 48.57 -37.57
CA GLU A 200 -15.83 49.67 -37.18
C GLU A 200 -15.73 50.77 -38.25
N ARG A 201 -15.78 50.40 -39.52
CA ARG A 201 -15.63 51.35 -40.64
C ARG A 201 -16.88 52.17 -40.94
N LYS A 202 -18.01 51.90 -40.27
CA LYS A 202 -19.31 52.54 -40.57
C LYS A 202 -19.90 53.35 -39.41
N LEU A 203 -19.26 53.46 -38.25
CA LEU A 203 -19.72 54.41 -37.25
C LEU A 203 -19.21 55.82 -37.60
N PRO A 204 -20.08 56.82 -37.87
CA PRO A 204 -19.64 58.20 -37.91
C PRO A 204 -19.13 58.59 -36.52
N LEU A 205 -17.88 59.05 -36.45
CA LEU A 205 -17.29 59.59 -35.23
C LEU A 205 -18.19 60.71 -34.71
N ARG A 206 -18.79 60.50 -33.53
CA ARG A 206 -19.56 61.51 -32.81
C ARG A 206 -18.60 62.65 -32.44
N GLN A 207 -18.56 63.70 -33.27
CA GLN A 207 -17.83 64.92 -32.97
C GLN A 207 -18.44 65.55 -31.72
N TYR A 208 -17.61 65.82 -30.72
CA TYR A 208 -17.97 66.48 -29.49
C TYR A 208 -17.83 67.99 -29.69
N ARG A 209 -18.95 68.69 -29.85
CA ARG A 209 -19.17 70.08 -29.40
C ARG A 209 -20.67 70.32 -29.28
#